data_AF-A0A1R3JL77-F1
#
_entry.id   AF-A0A1R3JL77-F1
#
_cell.length_a   1.000
_cell.length_b   1.000
_cell.length_c   1.000
_cell.angle_alpha   90.00
_cell.angle_beta   90.00
_cell.angle_gamma   90.00
#
_symmetry.space_group_name_H-M   'P 1'
#
loop_
_entity.id
_entity.type
_entity.pdbx_description
1 polymer ?
#
loop_
_entity_poly.entity_id
_entity_poly.type
_entity_poly.pdbx_seq_one_letter_code
_entity_poly.pdbx_strand_id
1 'polypeptide(L)'
;MAETSLEGGVQNSNYDRQKELKAFDETKAGVKGLVDSGLAKIPRIFIHEEFKLERNKNQDPGNSKTSYQLPIIDLTGVSEDASLRQKVVKKIGEGCQKWGFFQVVNHGIGVTTSDEMIDGIRKFHEQDSEVKKKIYSHDYTKVLHFNSNHDLYNAEVANWRDTLTCVMAPRQPHPQDLPPVCRDIMLDYSNRVMKLGETLCELMSEALGLKSSYLKDIGCAEGLFVLSHYYPVCPEPLLTLGTSSHTDSSFFTVLLQDQLGGLQVHHENQCGLMLLLFMELLS
;
A
#
# COMPACT_ATOMS: atom_id res chain seq x y z
N MET A 1 -33.26 51.93 -12.62
CA MET A 1 -34.05 50.99 -11.79
C MET A 1 -34.33 49.78 -12.67
N ALA A 2 -33.93 48.55 -12.39
CA ALA A 2 -33.05 47.98 -11.39
C ALA A 2 -32.60 46.62 -11.95
N GLU A 3 -31.35 46.23 -11.67
CA GLU A 3 -30.89 44.84 -11.69
C GLU A 3 -31.64 44.03 -10.63
N THR A 4 -31.82 42.72 -10.86
CA THR A 4 -31.90 41.66 -9.82
C THR A 4 -32.01 40.34 -10.60
N SER A 5 -30.92 39.60 -10.82
CA SER A 5 -30.13 38.76 -9.88
C SER A 5 -30.54 37.29 -9.98
N LEU A 6 -29.59 36.49 -10.46
CA LEU A 6 -29.47 35.05 -10.29
C LEU A 6 -29.45 34.68 -8.80
N GLU A 7 -30.14 33.61 -8.42
CA GLU A 7 -29.84 32.76 -7.25
C GLU A 7 -30.65 31.44 -7.42
N GLY A 8 -30.14 30.25 -7.09
CA GLY A 8 -28.90 29.94 -6.40
C GLY A 8 -28.52 28.47 -6.56
N GLY A 9 -27.24 28.24 -6.80
CA GLY A 9 -26.59 26.99 -6.41
C GLY A 9 -26.26 27.08 -4.93
N VAL A 10 -26.71 26.09 -4.15
CA VAL A 10 -26.37 25.99 -2.72
C VAL A 10 -24.90 25.63 -2.59
N GLN A 11 -24.03 26.63 -2.42
CA GLN A 11 -22.69 26.43 -1.85
C GLN A 11 -22.83 26.19 -0.35
N ASN A 12 -22.38 25.04 0.13
CA ASN A 12 -22.41 24.67 1.54
C ASN A 12 -21.31 25.47 2.29
N SER A 13 -21.62 26.71 2.68
CA SER A 13 -20.65 27.75 3.07
C SER A 13 -20.05 27.64 4.49
N ASN A 14 -20.02 26.46 5.11
CA ASN A 14 -19.55 26.33 6.50
C ASN A 14 -18.72 25.05 6.79
N TYR A 15 -18.20 24.39 5.76
CA TYR A 15 -17.30 23.25 5.96
C TYR A 15 -15.86 23.72 6.14
N ASP A 16 -15.30 23.47 7.33
CA ASP A 16 -13.90 23.70 7.63
C ASP A 16 -13.15 22.37 7.65
N ARG A 17 -12.52 22.05 6.52
CA ARG A 17 -11.71 20.83 6.35
C ARG A 17 -10.55 20.76 7.35
N GLN A 18 -9.90 21.88 7.64
CA GLN A 18 -8.74 21.90 8.55
C GLN A 18 -9.16 21.56 9.98
N LYS A 19 -10.32 22.06 10.41
CA LYS A 19 -10.90 21.68 11.70
C LYS A 19 -11.27 20.20 11.76
N GLU A 20 -11.84 19.63 10.69
CA GLU A 20 -12.18 18.19 10.65
C GLU A 20 -10.92 17.31 10.66
N LEU A 21 -9.89 17.65 9.87
CA LEU A 21 -8.60 16.96 9.89
C LEU A 21 -7.97 16.98 11.27
N LYS A 22 -7.93 18.16 11.92
CA LYS A 22 -7.35 18.31 13.25
C LYS A 22 -8.10 17.50 14.28
N ALA A 23 -9.44 17.52 14.25
CA ALA A 23 -10.26 16.73 15.16
C ALA A 23 -10.02 15.23 14.99
N PHE A 24 -9.89 14.74 13.75
CA PHE A 24 -9.53 13.35 13.46
C PHE A 24 -8.13 12.99 13.98
N ASP A 25 -7.12 13.81 13.67
CA ASP A 25 -5.73 13.59 14.05
C ASP A 25 -5.52 13.64 15.58
N GLU A 26 -6.18 14.57 16.26
CA GLU A 26 -6.13 14.70 17.74
C GLU A 26 -6.62 13.45 18.47
N THR A 27 -7.49 12.64 17.85
CA THR A 27 -7.91 11.36 18.43
C THR A 27 -6.75 10.37 18.52
N LYS A 28 -5.81 10.43 17.56
CA LYS A 28 -4.70 9.48 17.37
C LYS A 28 -5.14 8.01 17.28
N ALA A 29 -6.43 7.77 17.07
CA ALA A 29 -7.03 6.43 17.05
C ALA A 29 -7.08 5.84 15.64
N GLY A 30 -6.89 6.69 14.63
CA GLY A 30 -6.91 6.34 13.22
C GLY A 30 -8.31 6.01 12.69
N VAL A 31 -8.36 5.52 11.45
CA VAL A 31 -9.60 5.11 10.77
C VAL A 31 -10.26 3.96 11.53
N LYS A 32 -9.48 3.03 12.10
CA LYS A 32 -10.02 1.94 12.93
C LYS A 32 -10.75 2.49 14.16
N GLY A 33 -10.21 3.52 14.81
CA GLY A 33 -10.89 4.19 15.92
C GLY A 33 -12.22 4.84 15.53
N LEU A 34 -12.32 5.34 14.30
CA LEU A 34 -13.60 5.78 13.75
C LEU A 34 -14.56 4.60 13.64
N VAL A 35 -14.16 3.50 12.99
CA VAL A 35 -15.00 2.30 12.82
C VAL A 35 -15.48 1.74 14.16
N ASP A 36 -14.60 1.65 15.15
CA ASP A 36 -14.93 1.16 16.50
C ASP A 36 -15.94 2.05 17.24
N SER A 37 -16.07 3.33 16.85
CA SER A 37 -17.10 4.24 17.37
C SER A 37 -18.49 4.00 16.80
N GLY A 38 -18.62 3.12 15.80
CA GLY A 38 -19.90 2.76 15.19
C GLY A 38 -20.46 3.82 14.22
N LEU A 39 -19.61 4.54 13.50
CA LEU A 39 -20.08 5.54 12.52
C LEU A 39 -20.97 4.91 11.45
N ALA A 40 -22.02 5.64 11.07
CA ALA A 40 -22.88 5.26 9.94
C ALA A 40 -22.45 5.92 8.61
N LYS A 41 -21.67 7.01 8.68
CA LYS A 41 -21.24 7.81 7.52
C LYS A 41 -19.81 8.29 7.69
N ILE A 42 -19.03 8.25 6.61
CA ILE A 42 -17.62 8.64 6.66
C ILE A 42 -17.47 10.17 6.78
N PRO A 43 -16.46 10.67 7.51
CA PRO A 43 -16.11 12.09 7.53
C PRO A 43 -15.81 12.63 6.12
N ARG A 44 -16.04 13.94 5.90
CA ARG A 44 -15.90 14.53 4.55
C ARG A 44 -14.45 14.55 4.08
N ILE A 45 -13.48 14.59 4.99
CA ILE A 45 -12.05 14.43 4.67
C ILE A 45 -11.72 13.15 3.89
N PHE A 46 -12.56 12.10 3.95
CA PHE A 46 -12.35 10.83 3.22
C PHE A 46 -13.14 10.73 1.90
N ILE A 47 -14.00 11.71 1.59
CA ILE A 47 -14.86 11.65 0.39
C ILE A 47 -14.07 12.11 -0.83
N HIS A 48 -13.91 11.20 -1.80
CA HIS A 48 -13.23 11.43 -3.07
C HIS A 48 -14.26 11.70 -4.19
N GLU A 49 -14.59 12.98 -4.42
CA GLU A 49 -15.64 13.35 -5.39
C GLU A 49 -15.28 12.98 -6.83
N GLU A 50 -14.01 13.08 -7.24
CA GLU A 50 -13.58 12.68 -8.59
C GLU A 50 -13.77 11.19 -8.84
N PHE A 51 -13.30 10.32 -7.92
CA PHE A 51 -13.54 8.88 -7.96
C PHE A 51 -15.03 8.53 -8.10
N LYS A 52 -15.89 9.20 -7.33
CA LYS A 52 -17.34 9.05 -7.40
C LYS A 52 -17.90 9.46 -8.78
N LEU A 53 -17.38 10.53 -9.37
CA LEU A 53 -17.78 10.99 -10.71
C LEU A 53 -17.29 10.05 -11.82
N GLU A 54 -16.03 9.61 -11.78
CA GLU A 54 -15.45 8.68 -12.74
C GLU A 54 -16.16 7.33 -12.72
N ARG A 55 -16.43 6.80 -11.52
CA ARG A 55 -17.22 5.60 -11.35
C ARG A 55 -18.60 5.72 -11.99
N ASN A 56 -19.28 6.86 -11.80
CA ASN A 56 -20.61 7.07 -12.39
C ASN A 56 -20.57 7.18 -13.93
N LYS A 57 -19.48 7.72 -14.50
CA LYS A 57 -19.27 7.76 -15.96
C LYS A 57 -19.00 6.37 -16.54
N ASN A 58 -18.28 5.52 -15.80
CA ASN A 58 -17.86 4.19 -16.24
C ASN A 58 -18.93 3.08 -16.05
N GLN A 59 -20.19 3.43 -15.77
CA GLN A 59 -21.31 2.46 -15.66
C GLN A 59 -21.92 2.06 -17.01
N ASP A 60 -21.32 2.44 -18.14
CA ASP A 60 -21.77 2.02 -19.48
C ASP A 60 -21.41 0.53 -19.72
N PRO A 61 -22.38 -0.39 -19.91
CA PRO A 61 -22.14 -1.84 -19.92
C PRO A 61 -21.44 -2.36 -21.19
N GLY A 62 -20.99 -1.48 -22.09
CA GLY A 62 -20.42 -1.82 -23.40
C GLY A 62 -18.91 -2.04 -23.44
N ASN A 63 -18.15 -1.72 -22.40
CA ASN A 63 -16.69 -1.83 -22.48
C ASN A 63 -16.24 -3.24 -22.04
N SER A 64 -15.97 -4.07 -23.04
CA SER A 64 -15.32 -5.39 -22.93
C SER A 64 -14.25 -5.38 -21.84
N LYS A 65 -14.47 -6.12 -20.74
CA LYS A 65 -13.44 -6.42 -19.73
C LYS A 65 -12.32 -7.22 -20.41
N THR A 66 -11.31 -6.53 -20.94
CA THR A 66 -10.02 -7.13 -21.24
C THR A 66 -9.44 -7.60 -19.92
N SER A 67 -9.48 -8.92 -19.69
CA SER A 67 -8.84 -9.54 -18.53
C SER A 67 -7.33 -9.55 -18.76
N TYR A 68 -6.66 -8.48 -18.34
CA TYR A 68 -5.21 -8.45 -18.29
C TYR A 68 -4.73 -9.41 -17.20
N GLN A 69 -3.97 -10.44 -17.60
CA GLN A 69 -3.29 -11.33 -16.65
C GLN A 69 -1.90 -10.78 -16.38
N LEU A 70 -1.64 -10.37 -15.14
CA LEU A 70 -0.30 -9.95 -14.72
C LEU A 70 0.70 -11.10 -14.94
N PRO A 71 1.94 -10.80 -15.39
CA PRO A 71 2.96 -11.82 -15.52
C PRO A 71 3.22 -12.54 -14.20
N ILE A 72 3.32 -13.88 -14.24
CA ILE A 72 3.71 -14.71 -13.09
C ILE A 72 5.12 -15.24 -13.34
N ILE A 73 6.01 -14.99 -12.38
CA ILE A 73 7.43 -15.35 -12.41
C ILE A 73 7.69 -16.41 -11.35
N ASP A 74 8.04 -17.62 -11.80
CA ASP A 74 8.37 -18.75 -10.93
C ASP A 74 9.88 -18.75 -10.66
N LEU A 75 10.27 -18.68 -9.38
CA LEU A 75 11.67 -18.69 -8.95
C LEU A 75 12.22 -20.08 -8.62
N THR A 76 11.46 -21.15 -8.89
CA THR A 76 11.94 -22.53 -8.70
C THR A 76 13.20 -22.79 -9.52
N GLY A 77 14.26 -23.25 -8.86
CA GLY A 77 15.50 -23.63 -9.54
C GLY A 77 16.35 -22.45 -10.03
N VAL A 78 16.02 -21.20 -9.67
CA VAL A 78 16.69 -19.99 -10.18
C VAL A 78 18.15 -19.87 -9.71
N SER A 79 18.49 -20.54 -8.60
CA SER A 79 19.84 -20.56 -8.04
C SER A 79 20.65 -21.78 -8.49
N GLU A 80 19.97 -22.83 -9.00
CA GLU A 80 20.55 -24.13 -9.29
C GLU A 80 20.74 -24.39 -10.79
N ASP A 81 19.88 -23.85 -11.65
CA ASP A 81 19.86 -24.13 -13.09
C ASP A 81 20.00 -22.84 -13.92
N ALA A 82 21.11 -22.72 -14.65
CA ALA A 82 21.41 -21.56 -15.48
C ALA A 82 20.40 -21.34 -16.62
N SER A 83 19.81 -22.40 -17.18
CA SER A 83 18.77 -22.30 -18.21
C SER A 83 17.46 -21.79 -17.62
N LEU A 84 17.07 -22.25 -16.44
CA LEU A 84 15.91 -21.72 -15.72
C LEU A 84 16.12 -20.27 -15.34
N ARG A 85 17.29 -19.93 -14.79
CA ARG A 85 17.66 -18.54 -14.47
C ARG A 85 17.54 -17.63 -15.69
N GLN A 86 18.09 -18.02 -16.84
CA GLN A 86 18.00 -17.22 -18.07
C GLN A 86 16.55 -16.97 -18.51
N LYS A 87 15.66 -17.97 -18.37
CA LYS A 87 14.22 -17.80 -18.64
C LYS A 87 13.56 -16.82 -17.67
N VAL A 88 13.91 -16.91 -16.38
CA VAL A 88 13.42 -15.99 -15.34
C VAL A 88 13.90 -14.57 -15.60
N VAL A 89 15.18 -14.36 -15.90
CA VAL A 89 15.76 -13.06 -16.26
C VAL A 89 15.01 -12.42 -17.42
N LYS A 90 14.73 -13.19 -18.48
CA LYS A 90 13.96 -12.70 -19.63
C LYS A 90 12.53 -12.29 -19.22
N LYS A 91 11.84 -13.11 -18.41
CA LYS A 91 10.49 -12.80 -17.91
C LYS A 91 10.46 -11.56 -17.02
N ILE A 92 11.46 -11.38 -16.16
CA ILE A 92 11.61 -10.17 -15.33
C ILE A 92 11.79 -8.94 -16.20
N GLY A 93 12.71 -8.99 -17.19
CA GLY A 93 12.91 -7.88 -18.12
C GLY A 93 11.62 -7.49 -18.86
N GLU A 94 10.88 -8.47 -19.38
CA GLU A 94 9.59 -8.25 -20.05
C GLU A 94 8.52 -7.71 -19.10
N GLY A 95 8.45 -8.21 -17.87
CA GLY A 95 7.53 -7.75 -16.84
C GLY A 95 7.79 -6.29 -16.46
N CYS A 96 9.06 -5.95 -16.18
CA CYS A 96 9.47 -4.58 -15.88
C CYS A 96 9.17 -3.61 -17.03
N GLN A 97 9.51 -3.99 -18.27
CA GLN A 97 9.37 -3.10 -19.42
C GLN A 97 7.91 -2.86 -19.83
N LYS A 98 7.09 -3.92 -19.85
CA LYS A 98 5.71 -3.83 -20.36
C LYS A 98 4.74 -3.39 -19.28
N TRP A 99 4.88 -3.90 -18.06
CA TRP A 99 3.88 -3.73 -17.02
C TRP A 99 4.35 -2.84 -15.89
N GLY A 100 5.65 -2.87 -15.56
CA GLY A 100 6.14 -2.34 -14.29
C GLY A 100 5.62 -3.11 -13.06
N PHE A 101 4.95 -4.26 -13.28
CA PHE A 101 4.31 -5.05 -12.25
C PHE A 101 4.26 -6.53 -12.64
N PHE A 102 4.49 -7.44 -11.69
CA PHE A 102 4.41 -8.88 -11.89
C PHE A 102 4.26 -9.59 -10.56
N GLN A 103 3.73 -10.82 -10.58
CA GLN A 103 3.67 -11.70 -9.43
C GLN A 103 4.89 -12.62 -9.42
N VAL A 104 5.33 -12.97 -8.22
CA VAL A 104 6.41 -13.94 -8.02
C VAL A 104 5.88 -15.12 -7.21
N VAL A 105 6.18 -16.34 -7.64
CA VAL A 105 5.83 -17.58 -6.93
C VAL A 105 7.08 -18.40 -6.67
N ASN A 106 7.01 -19.32 -5.70
CA ASN A 106 8.14 -20.15 -5.27
C ASN A 106 9.38 -19.32 -4.87
N HIS A 107 9.14 -18.16 -4.26
CA HIS A 107 10.16 -17.17 -3.85
C HIS A 107 10.90 -17.53 -2.54
N GLY A 108 10.64 -18.70 -1.96
CA GLY A 108 11.34 -19.18 -0.76
C GLY A 108 10.86 -18.62 0.58
N ILE A 109 9.84 -17.74 0.60
CA ILE A 109 9.16 -17.34 1.84
C ILE A 109 7.98 -18.30 2.04
N GLY A 110 7.95 -18.98 3.18
CA GLY A 110 6.92 -19.98 3.47
C GLY A 110 5.55 -19.36 3.69
N VAL A 111 4.49 -20.04 3.25
CA VAL A 111 3.10 -19.59 3.38
C VAL A 111 2.75 -19.27 4.84
N THR A 112 3.16 -20.12 5.78
CA THR A 112 2.96 -19.89 7.21
C THR A 112 3.57 -18.58 7.69
N THR A 113 4.79 -18.25 7.24
CA THR A 113 5.44 -16.98 7.61
C THR A 113 4.68 -15.78 7.03
N SER A 114 4.19 -15.89 5.79
CA SER A 114 3.36 -14.84 5.19
C SER A 114 2.03 -14.65 5.94
N ASP A 115 1.36 -15.75 6.30
CA ASP A 115 0.10 -15.72 7.05
C ASP A 115 0.30 -15.14 8.46
N GLU A 116 1.36 -15.55 9.15
CA GLU A 116 1.72 -15.00 10.46
C GLU A 116 2.06 -13.50 10.38
N MET A 117 2.68 -13.05 9.29
CA MET A 117 2.97 -11.62 9.10
C MET A 117 1.66 -10.83 8.95
N ILE A 118 0.73 -11.29 8.10
CA ILE A 118 -0.59 -10.67 7.93
C ILE A 118 -1.36 -10.65 9.25
N ASP A 119 -1.40 -11.78 9.96
CA ASP A 119 -2.10 -11.91 11.24
C ASP A 119 -1.46 -11.06 12.35
N GLY A 120 -0.12 -10.98 12.39
CA GLY A 120 0.60 -10.14 13.33
C GLY A 120 0.28 -8.65 13.15
N ILE A 121 0.29 -8.17 11.90
CA ILE A 121 -0.10 -6.79 11.58
C ILE A 121 -1.57 -6.53 11.90
N ARG A 122 -2.48 -7.46 11.56
CA ARG A 122 -3.89 -7.36 11.95
C ARG A 122 -4.04 -7.25 13.47
N LYS A 123 -3.38 -8.12 14.24
CA LYS A 123 -3.40 -8.10 15.71
C LYS A 123 -2.91 -6.77 16.27
N PHE A 124 -1.91 -6.14 15.67
CA PHE A 124 -1.46 -4.79 16.04
C PHE A 124 -2.58 -3.74 15.84
N HIS A 125 -3.20 -3.72 14.66
CA HIS A 125 -4.24 -2.72 14.35
C HIS A 125 -5.53 -2.94 15.14
N GLU A 126 -5.81 -4.17 15.55
CA GLU A 126 -6.94 -4.54 16.42
C GLU A 126 -6.67 -4.33 17.93
N GLN A 127 -5.48 -3.87 18.33
CA GLN A 127 -5.25 -3.51 19.73
C GLN A 127 -6.04 -2.26 20.15
N ASP A 128 -6.25 -2.13 21.46
CA ASP A 128 -6.79 -0.92 22.08
C ASP A 128 -6.03 0.33 21.58
N SER A 129 -6.81 1.38 21.27
CA SER A 129 -6.26 2.63 20.74
C SER A 129 -5.16 3.23 21.63
N GLU A 130 -5.24 3.09 22.96
CA GLU A 130 -4.24 3.60 23.90
C GLU A 130 -2.87 2.93 23.74
N VAL A 131 -2.82 1.70 23.21
CA VAL A 131 -1.56 1.05 22.85
C VAL A 131 -0.96 1.70 21.61
N LYS A 132 -1.76 1.86 20.55
CA LYS A 132 -1.32 2.42 19.26
C LYS A 132 -0.93 3.90 19.38
N LYS A 133 -1.64 4.67 20.21
CA LYS A 133 -1.37 6.10 20.49
C LYS A 133 0.05 6.38 20.99
N LYS A 134 0.69 5.42 21.65
CA LYS A 134 2.07 5.56 22.18
C LYS A 134 3.10 5.76 21.07
N ILE A 135 2.83 5.21 19.89
CA ILE A 135 3.70 5.33 18.71
C ILE A 135 3.05 6.16 17.59
N TYR A 136 1.92 6.83 17.88
CA TYR A 136 1.28 7.72 16.93
C TYR A 136 2.17 8.94 16.66
N SER A 137 2.52 9.20 15.41
CA SER A 137 3.48 10.26 15.08
C SER A 137 3.40 10.69 13.61
N HIS A 138 3.56 12.00 13.39
CA HIS A 138 3.87 12.60 12.08
C HIS A 138 5.38 12.90 11.92
N ASP A 139 6.20 12.56 12.91
CA ASP A 139 7.66 12.58 12.77
C ASP A 139 8.15 11.35 11.99
N TYR A 140 8.37 11.57 10.69
CA TYR A 140 8.79 10.56 9.73
C TYR A 140 10.29 10.22 9.80
N THR A 141 11.04 10.86 10.71
CA THR A 141 12.42 10.47 10.99
C THR A 141 12.50 9.28 11.95
N LYS A 142 11.38 8.94 12.62
CA LYS A 142 11.29 7.80 13.53
C LYS A 142 11.34 6.48 12.78
N VAL A 143 12.14 5.55 13.32
CA VAL A 143 12.26 4.17 12.84
C VAL A 143 10.93 3.42 12.88
N LEU A 144 10.10 3.67 13.90
CA LEU A 144 8.78 3.08 14.05
C LEU A 144 7.76 4.18 14.37
N HIS A 145 6.66 4.21 13.63
CA HIS A 145 5.52 5.04 13.96
C HIS A 145 4.23 4.49 13.37
N PHE A 146 3.11 4.91 13.95
CA PHE A 146 1.76 4.63 13.49
C PHE A 146 1.06 5.95 13.11
N ASN A 147 0.29 5.95 12.03
CA ASN A 147 -0.64 7.02 11.69
C ASN A 147 -1.68 6.51 10.67
N SER A 148 -2.62 7.35 10.27
CA SER A 148 -3.55 7.00 9.18
C SER A 148 -3.01 7.37 7.80
N ASN A 149 -2.62 8.64 7.63
CA ASN A 149 -2.16 9.19 6.37
C ASN A 149 -0.86 9.97 6.58
N HIS A 150 0.18 9.65 5.81
CA HIS A 150 1.47 10.35 5.82
C HIS A 150 1.33 11.82 5.36
N ASP A 151 0.41 12.07 4.44
CA ASP A 151 0.16 13.35 3.79
C ASP A 151 -1.14 14.00 4.26
N LEU A 152 -1.67 13.61 5.43
CA LEU A 152 -3.00 14.00 5.94
C LEU A 152 -3.35 15.50 5.75
N TYR A 153 -2.40 16.39 6.03
CA TYR A 153 -2.60 17.85 5.95
C TYR A 153 -2.33 18.45 4.56
N ASN A 154 -1.65 17.71 3.67
CA ASN A 154 -1.24 18.17 2.34
C ASN A 154 -2.09 17.56 1.22
N ALA A 155 -2.62 16.35 1.43
CA ALA A 155 -3.49 15.67 0.48
C ALA A 155 -4.83 16.39 0.36
N GLU A 156 -5.41 16.36 -0.83
CA GLU A 156 -6.76 16.88 -1.08
C GLU A 156 -7.83 16.02 -0.38
N VAL A 157 -7.62 14.71 -0.35
CA VAL A 157 -8.51 13.72 0.26
C VAL A 157 -7.66 12.76 1.11
N ALA A 158 -8.13 12.45 2.33
CA ALA A 158 -7.52 11.45 3.18
C ALA A 158 -7.95 10.04 2.74
N ASN A 159 -7.05 9.08 2.88
CA ASN A 159 -7.35 7.69 2.54
C ASN A 159 -7.96 6.94 3.72
N TRP A 160 -8.87 6.01 3.43
CA TRP A 160 -9.53 5.12 4.39
C TRP A 160 -8.61 3.97 4.84
N ARG A 161 -7.51 4.31 5.51
CA ARG A 161 -6.54 3.34 6.03
C ARG A 161 -5.81 3.81 7.28
N ASP A 162 -5.24 2.84 7.97
CA ASP A 162 -4.25 3.00 9.01
C ASP A 162 -2.93 2.34 8.61
N THR A 163 -1.79 2.89 9.04
CA THR A 163 -0.46 2.45 8.62
C THR A 163 0.47 2.36 9.82
N LEU A 164 1.04 1.17 10.03
CA LEU A 164 2.23 0.98 10.85
C LEU A 164 3.46 1.03 9.93
N THR A 165 4.36 1.96 10.19
CA THR A 165 5.56 2.19 9.40
C THR A 165 6.78 1.74 10.19
N CYS A 166 7.66 0.95 9.57
CA CYS A 166 8.91 0.54 10.19
C CYS A 166 10.09 0.53 9.20
N VAL A 167 11.19 1.18 9.56
CA VAL A 167 12.48 1.06 8.87
C VAL A 167 13.20 -0.19 9.39
N MET A 168 13.34 -1.22 8.55
CA MET A 168 13.92 -2.52 8.94
C MET A 168 15.36 -2.70 8.47
N ALA A 169 15.82 -1.93 7.49
CA ALA A 169 17.22 -1.93 7.01
C ALA A 169 17.64 -0.50 6.62
N PRO A 170 18.95 -0.16 6.65
CA PRO A 170 20.11 -1.06 6.79
C PRO A 170 20.40 -1.50 8.23
N ARG A 171 19.77 -0.87 9.22
CA ARG A 171 19.86 -1.26 10.63
C ARG A 171 18.49 -1.67 11.13
N GLN A 172 18.39 -2.91 11.60
CA GLN A 172 17.16 -3.37 12.24
C GLN A 172 16.88 -2.60 13.52
N PRO A 173 15.61 -2.29 13.82
CA PRO A 173 15.23 -1.72 15.10
C PRO A 173 15.57 -2.69 16.23
N HIS A 174 15.78 -2.16 17.44
CA HIS A 174 15.88 -3.03 18.60
C HIS A 174 14.54 -3.75 18.79
N PRO A 175 14.52 -5.07 19.04
CA PRO A 175 13.27 -5.81 19.17
C PRO A 175 12.31 -5.19 20.19
N GLN A 176 12.83 -4.62 21.28
CA GLN A 176 12.04 -3.98 22.34
C GLN A 176 11.24 -2.76 21.85
N ASP A 177 11.70 -2.10 20.78
CA ASP A 177 11.03 -0.95 20.19
C ASP A 177 9.84 -1.37 19.32
N LEU A 178 9.79 -2.62 18.86
CA LEU A 178 8.71 -3.16 18.05
C LEU A 178 7.50 -3.60 18.89
N PRO A 179 6.26 -3.48 18.35
CA PRO A 179 5.05 -3.90 19.06
C PRO A 179 5.12 -5.40 19.40
N PRO A 180 4.95 -5.81 20.68
CA PRO A 180 5.12 -7.20 21.08
C PRO A 180 4.28 -8.20 20.29
N VAL A 181 3.10 -7.80 19.83
CA VAL A 181 2.14 -8.65 19.12
C VAL A 181 2.60 -9.08 17.72
N CYS A 182 3.52 -8.34 17.09
CA CYS A 182 4.02 -8.60 15.74
C CYS A 182 5.55 -8.54 15.62
N ARG A 183 6.27 -8.31 16.73
CA ARG A 183 7.72 -8.13 16.78
C ARG A 183 8.51 -9.23 16.07
N ASP A 184 8.34 -10.47 16.51
CA ASP A 184 9.21 -11.56 16.08
C ASP A 184 8.97 -11.90 14.61
N ILE A 185 7.70 -11.88 14.18
CA ILE A 185 7.35 -12.11 12.78
C ILE A 185 7.79 -10.96 11.87
N MET A 186 7.72 -9.70 12.31
CA MET A 186 8.25 -8.57 11.54
C MET A 186 9.75 -8.73 11.28
N LEU A 187 10.53 -9.15 12.28
CA LEU A 187 11.96 -9.39 12.15
C LEU A 187 12.27 -10.58 11.22
N ASP A 188 11.60 -11.73 11.40
CA ASP A 188 11.83 -12.90 10.54
C ASP A 188 11.41 -12.63 9.09
N TYR A 189 10.21 -12.08 8.88
CA TYR A 189 9.70 -11.78 7.55
C TYR A 189 10.58 -10.77 6.83
N SER A 190 11.02 -9.70 7.50
CA SER A 190 11.89 -8.68 6.90
C SER A 190 13.24 -9.24 6.48
N ASN A 191 13.84 -10.15 7.28
CA ASN A 191 15.08 -10.84 6.90
C ASN A 191 14.91 -11.69 5.63
N ARG A 192 13.74 -12.33 5.46
CA ARG A 192 13.44 -13.12 4.26
C ARG A 192 13.17 -12.25 3.05
N VAL A 193 12.45 -11.15 3.22
CA VAL A 193 12.19 -10.17 2.15
C VAL A 193 13.49 -9.50 1.69
N MET A 194 14.44 -9.20 2.59
CA MET A 194 15.76 -8.71 2.18
C MET A 194 16.47 -9.68 1.23
N LYS A 195 16.51 -10.97 1.56
CA LYS A 195 17.12 -11.99 0.70
C LYS A 195 16.42 -12.12 -0.65
N LEU A 196 15.08 -12.05 -0.66
CA LEU A 196 14.30 -12.02 -1.89
C LEU A 196 14.63 -10.77 -2.71
N GLY A 197 14.72 -9.61 -2.07
CA GLY A 197 15.06 -8.34 -2.72
C GLY A 197 16.45 -8.37 -3.36
N GLU A 198 17.45 -8.94 -2.68
CA GLU A 198 18.78 -9.17 -3.27
C GLU A 198 18.71 -10.05 -4.52
N THR A 199 17.96 -11.17 -4.44
CA THR A 199 17.78 -12.08 -5.58
C THR A 199 17.12 -11.39 -6.76
N LEU A 200 16.09 -10.57 -6.52
CA LEU A 200 15.41 -9.80 -7.56
C LEU A 200 16.32 -8.74 -8.17
N CYS A 201 17.12 -8.03 -7.37
CA CYS A 201 18.15 -7.11 -7.86
C CYS A 201 19.17 -7.81 -8.76
N GLU A 202 19.58 -9.04 -8.44
CA GLU A 202 20.48 -9.79 -9.32
C GLU A 202 19.85 -10.09 -10.68
N LEU A 203 18.63 -10.59 -10.66
CA LEU A 203 17.90 -10.96 -11.88
C LEU A 203 17.57 -9.73 -12.75
N MET A 204 17.23 -8.60 -12.12
CA MET A 204 17.04 -7.32 -12.82
C MET A 204 18.35 -6.79 -13.41
N SER A 205 19.47 -6.93 -12.71
CA SER A 205 20.78 -6.54 -13.24
C SER A 205 21.12 -7.34 -14.50
N GLU A 206 20.90 -8.65 -14.47
CA GLU A 206 21.11 -9.53 -15.63
C GLU A 206 20.14 -9.19 -16.79
N ALA A 207 18.89 -8.83 -16.48
CA ALA A 207 17.90 -8.42 -17.48
C ALA A 207 18.30 -7.13 -18.20
N LEU A 208 19.06 -6.25 -17.52
CA LEU A 208 19.65 -5.04 -18.08
C LEU A 208 20.97 -5.32 -18.85
N GLY A 209 21.43 -6.57 -18.93
CA GLY A 209 22.71 -6.93 -19.53
C GLY A 209 23.92 -6.56 -18.66
N LEU A 210 23.71 -6.33 -17.37
CA LEU A 210 24.74 -5.96 -16.40
C LEU A 210 25.23 -7.19 -15.63
N LYS A 211 26.32 -7.03 -14.88
CA LYS A 211 26.77 -8.04 -13.90
C LYS A 211 25.67 -8.25 -12.87
N SER A 212 25.43 -9.50 -12.47
CA SER A 212 24.39 -9.86 -11.49
C SER A 212 24.46 -9.01 -10.21
N SER A 213 25.65 -8.71 -9.70
CA SER A 213 25.79 -7.91 -8.47
C SER A 213 25.52 -6.41 -8.65
N TYR A 214 25.35 -5.90 -9.89
CA TYR A 214 25.40 -4.47 -10.17
C TYR A 214 24.43 -3.63 -9.32
N LEU A 215 23.13 -3.96 -9.33
CA LEU A 215 22.13 -3.20 -8.57
C LEU A 215 22.39 -3.26 -7.06
N LYS A 216 22.86 -4.40 -6.56
CA LYS A 216 23.27 -4.54 -5.16
C LYS A 216 24.48 -3.68 -4.84
N ASP A 217 25.49 -3.68 -5.71
CA ASP A 217 26.75 -2.94 -5.54
C ASP A 217 26.54 -1.41 -5.52
N ILE A 218 25.47 -0.90 -6.15
CA ILE A 218 25.09 0.53 -6.11
C ILE A 218 24.05 0.87 -5.03
N GLY A 219 23.74 -0.09 -4.13
CA GLY A 219 22.91 0.15 -2.96
C GLY A 219 21.40 -0.05 -3.14
N CYS A 220 20.93 -0.58 -4.28
CA CYS A 220 19.49 -0.75 -4.54
C CYS A 220 18.79 -1.78 -3.63
N ALA A 221 19.55 -2.60 -2.90
CA ALA A 221 19.03 -3.60 -1.96
C ALA A 221 19.43 -3.35 -0.50
N GLU A 222 19.93 -2.16 -0.14
CA GLU A 222 20.39 -1.86 1.23
C GLU A 222 19.26 -1.46 2.19
N GLY A 223 18.25 -0.77 1.68
CA GLY A 223 17.14 -0.24 2.47
C GLY A 223 15.93 -1.16 2.45
N LEU A 224 15.24 -1.23 3.59
CA LEU A 224 13.93 -1.85 3.69
C LEU A 224 13.02 -1.00 4.55
N PHE A 225 11.98 -0.49 3.90
CA PHE A 225 10.93 0.30 4.50
C PHE A 225 9.64 -0.50 4.42
N VAL A 226 9.09 -0.87 5.57
CA VAL A 226 7.89 -1.71 5.66
C VAL A 226 6.70 -0.83 6.00
N LEU A 227 5.73 -0.80 5.09
CA LEU A 227 4.42 -0.20 5.29
C LEU A 227 3.39 -1.29 5.55
N SER A 228 2.87 -1.34 6.76
CA SER A 228 1.90 -2.33 7.22
C SER A 228 0.53 -1.68 7.31
N HIS A 229 -0.14 -1.62 6.16
CA HIS A 229 -1.42 -0.94 6.01
C HIS A 229 -2.60 -1.80 6.49
N TYR A 230 -3.66 -1.15 6.97
CA TYR A 230 -4.90 -1.73 7.49
C TYR A 230 -6.12 -0.92 7.04
N TYR A 231 -7.18 -1.60 6.61
CA TYR A 231 -8.29 -0.97 5.86
C TYR A 231 -9.62 -1.35 6.47
N PRO A 232 -9.97 -0.75 7.62
CA PRO A 232 -11.19 -1.07 8.34
C PRO A 232 -12.43 -1.04 7.43
N VAL A 233 -13.48 -1.80 7.77
CA VAL A 233 -14.75 -1.77 7.02
C VAL A 233 -15.22 -0.34 6.82
N CYS A 234 -15.46 0.03 5.56
CA CYS A 234 -16.01 1.34 5.23
C CYS A 234 -17.54 1.25 5.12
N PRO A 235 -18.32 2.08 5.84
CA PRO A 235 -19.78 2.11 5.69
C PRO A 235 -20.24 2.71 4.34
N GLU A 236 -19.38 3.50 3.69
CA GLU A 236 -19.66 4.14 2.40
C GLU A 236 -18.51 3.90 1.40
N PRO A 237 -18.22 2.64 1.02
CA PRO A 237 -17.02 2.27 0.26
C PRO A 237 -16.99 2.84 -1.16
N LEU A 238 -18.13 3.32 -1.67
CA LEU A 238 -18.24 3.95 -2.98
C LEU A 238 -17.83 5.43 -2.98
N LEU A 239 -17.51 6.00 -1.82
CA LEU A 239 -17.17 7.41 -1.65
C LEU A 239 -15.69 7.64 -1.32
N THR A 240 -14.92 6.60 -1.04
CA THR A 240 -13.54 6.72 -0.57
C THR A 240 -12.64 5.69 -1.24
N LEU A 241 -11.34 5.85 -1.05
CA LEU A 241 -10.29 4.92 -1.44
C LEU A 241 -9.48 4.59 -0.20
N GLY A 242 -9.06 3.34 -0.06
CA GLY A 242 -8.09 3.03 0.98
C GLY A 242 -6.69 3.52 0.61
N THR A 243 -6.36 3.66 -0.68
CA THR A 243 -5.15 4.35 -1.15
C THR A 243 -5.42 5.09 -2.47
N SER A 244 -5.13 6.39 -2.52
CA SER A 244 -5.19 7.20 -3.74
C SER A 244 -4.17 6.75 -4.77
N SER A 245 -4.51 6.94 -6.04
CA SER A 245 -3.62 6.65 -7.17
C SER A 245 -2.27 7.35 -7.01
N HIS A 246 -1.17 6.59 -7.10
CA HIS A 246 0.18 7.14 -7.13
C HIS A 246 1.15 6.21 -7.86
N THR A 247 2.43 6.58 -7.83
CA THR A 247 3.55 5.73 -8.22
C THR A 247 4.52 5.66 -7.05
N ASP A 248 5.07 4.47 -6.81
CA ASP A 248 6.06 4.28 -5.76
C ASP A 248 7.32 5.09 -6.02
N SER A 249 7.90 5.62 -4.95
CA SER A 249 9.18 6.33 -4.96
C SER A 249 10.38 5.40 -4.66
N SER A 250 10.12 4.13 -4.31
CA SER A 250 11.12 3.10 -4.08
C SER A 250 11.73 2.59 -5.39
N PHE A 251 12.87 1.89 -5.28
CA PHE A 251 13.48 1.22 -6.44
C PHE A 251 12.60 0.07 -6.98
N PHE A 252 12.06 -0.76 -6.09
CA PHE A 252 10.93 -1.66 -6.34
C PHE A 252 10.19 -1.94 -5.03
N THR A 253 9.01 -2.54 -5.13
CA THR A 253 8.14 -2.87 -3.98
C THR A 253 7.82 -4.37 -3.99
N VAL A 254 7.93 -5.01 -2.82
CA VAL A 254 7.42 -6.37 -2.60
C VAL A 254 6.12 -6.25 -1.82
N LEU A 255 5.03 -6.70 -2.43
CA LEU A 255 3.70 -6.63 -1.85
C LEU A 255 3.22 -8.02 -1.39
N LEU A 256 2.80 -8.12 -0.13
CA LEU A 256 2.11 -9.29 0.41
C LEU A 256 0.66 -8.91 0.70
N GLN A 257 -0.30 -9.58 0.07
CA GLN A 257 -1.74 -9.32 0.26
C GLN A 257 -2.41 -10.47 1.01
N ASP A 258 -3.55 -10.17 1.62
CA ASP A 258 -4.45 -11.20 2.12
C ASP A 258 -5.28 -11.82 0.97
N GLN A 259 -6.29 -12.62 1.33
CA GLN A 259 -7.15 -13.31 0.35
C GLN A 259 -8.23 -12.41 -0.28
N LEU A 260 -8.44 -11.19 0.24
CA LEU A 260 -9.46 -10.27 -0.26
C LEU A 260 -8.93 -9.42 -1.41
N GLY A 261 -7.65 -9.03 -1.33
CA GLY A 261 -7.01 -8.24 -2.35
C GLY A 261 -7.42 -6.77 -2.29
N GLY A 262 -7.87 -6.21 -3.42
CA GLY A 262 -8.21 -4.78 -3.53
C GLY A 262 -7.19 -3.95 -4.30
N LEU A 263 -5.97 -4.48 -4.49
CA LEU A 263 -5.01 -3.92 -5.43
C LEU A 263 -5.61 -3.88 -6.82
N GLN A 264 -5.43 -2.73 -7.47
CA GLN A 264 -5.60 -2.59 -8.89
C GLN A 264 -4.18 -2.17 -9.43
N VAL A 265 -3.83 -2.24 -10.74
CA VAL A 265 -2.62 -1.62 -11.38
C VAL A 265 -2.93 -0.83 -12.67
N HIS A 266 -2.67 0.48 -12.82
CA HIS A 266 -3.05 1.20 -14.08
C HIS A 266 -2.14 0.83 -15.28
N HIS A 267 -2.72 0.49 -16.44
CA HIS A 267 -1.99 0.09 -17.65
C HIS A 267 -2.61 0.61 -18.96
N GLU A 268 -1.79 1.16 -19.87
CA GLU A 268 -2.13 1.54 -21.26
C GLU A 268 -3.42 2.38 -21.47
N ASN A 269 -3.72 3.35 -20.59
CA ASN A 269 -4.89 4.24 -20.69
C ASN A 269 -6.25 3.52 -20.75
N GLN A 270 -6.32 2.25 -20.36
CA GLN A 270 -7.56 1.51 -20.20
C GLN A 270 -7.75 1.21 -18.72
N CYS A 271 -8.84 1.72 -18.14
CA CYS A 271 -9.39 1.20 -16.89
C CYS A 271 -10.04 -0.17 -17.14
N GLY A 272 -9.22 -1.17 -17.47
CA GLY A 272 -9.44 -2.50 -16.91
C GLY A 272 -9.22 -2.39 -15.41
N LEU A 273 -9.91 -3.20 -14.59
CA LEU A 273 -9.89 -3.12 -13.13
C LEU A 273 -8.47 -3.30 -12.60
N MET A 274 -7.73 -2.19 -12.57
CA MET A 274 -6.29 -2.15 -12.51
C MET A 274 -5.89 -0.63 -12.34
N LEU A 275 -5.58 -0.22 -11.10
CA LEU A 275 -5.25 1.07 -10.47
C LEU A 275 -4.21 0.84 -9.33
N LEU A 276 -2.90 1.08 -9.56
CA LEU A 276 -1.78 0.77 -8.64
C LEU A 276 -2.17 1.20 -7.20
N LEU A 277 -2.20 0.32 -6.17
CA LEU A 277 -1.25 0.29 -5.05
C LEU A 277 -1.77 -0.50 -3.82
N PHE A 278 -0.78 -1.01 -3.06
CA PHE A 278 -0.72 -1.46 -1.65
C PHE A 278 -1.86 -2.29 -1.02
N MET A 279 -1.43 -3.12 -0.05
CA MET A 279 -2.22 -4.06 0.79
C MET A 279 -3.57 -3.47 1.10
N GLU A 280 -4.70 -4.18 0.98
CA GLU A 280 -5.90 -3.84 1.77
C GLU A 280 -6.43 -5.08 2.50
N LEU A 281 -6.95 -4.87 3.71
CA LEU A 281 -7.60 -5.85 4.58
C LEU A 281 -8.99 -5.28 4.84
N LEU A 282 -10.01 -5.62 4.04
CA LEU A 282 -11.40 -5.24 4.33
C LEU A 282 -12.07 -6.34 5.16
N SER A 283 -12.20 -6.11 6.47
CA SER A 283 -13.03 -6.98 7.33
C SER A 283 -14.47 -7.15 6.84
#